data_AF-A0A1E7GB66-F1
#
_entry.id   AF-A0A1E7GB66-F1
#
_cell.length_a   1.000
_cell.length_b   1.000
_cell.length_c   1.000
_cell.angle_alpha   90.00
_cell.angle_beta   90.00
_cell.angle_gamma   90.00
#
_symmetry.space_group_name_H-M   'P 1'
#
loop_
_entity.id
_entity.type
_entity.pdbx_description
1 polymer ?
#
loop_
_entity_poly.entity_id
_entity_poly.type
_entity_poly.pdbx_seq_one_letter_code
_entity_poly.pdbx_strand_id
1 'polypeptide(L)' 'MKKKLQDYGIYVPPGSSGELSGKGVAALFMWDEKSNLTIQITGKPAIVSCETAAKEITKFVGECQVS' A
#
# COMPACT_ATOMS: atom_id res chain seq x y z
N MET A 1 4.20 -1.88 -9.54
CA MET A 1 3.50 -1.34 -8.36
C MET A 1 4.39 -0.57 -7.39
N LYS A 2 5.60 -1.04 -7.02
CA LYS A 2 6.48 -0.31 -6.07
C LYS A 2 6.72 1.17 -6.45
N LYS A 3 6.99 1.44 -7.73
CA LYS A 3 7.15 2.81 -8.25
C LYS A 3 5.87 3.66 -8.10
N LYS A 4 4.69 3.11 -8.41
CA LYS A 4 3.41 3.82 -8.21
C LYS A 4 3.18 4.21 -6.74
N LEU A 5 3.48 3.30 -5.80
CA LEU A 5 3.39 3.61 -4.36
C LEU A 5 4.32 4.78 -3.97
N GLN A 6 5.56 4.76 -4.47
CA GLN A 6 6.52 5.85 -4.27
C GLN A 6 6.03 7.16 -4.89
N ASP A 7 5.45 7.14 -6.09
CA ASP A 7 4.86 8.31 -6.76
C ASP A 7 3.67 8.89 -5.96
N TYR A 8 2.93 8.05 -5.23
CA TYR A 8 1.86 8.48 -4.32
C TYR A 8 2.37 9.06 -2.97
N GLY A 9 3.69 9.08 -2.75
CA GLY A 9 4.34 9.57 -1.54
C GLY A 9 4.40 8.53 -0.41
N ILE A 10 4.28 7.24 -0.72
CA ILE A 10 4.48 6.15 0.22
C ILE A 10 5.92 5.66 0.08
N TYR A 11 6.69 5.72 1.17
CA TYR A 11 8.03 5.15 1.15
C TYR A 11 7.94 3.63 1.04
N VAL A 12 8.61 3.06 0.05
CA VAL A 12 8.75 1.62 -0.15
C VAL A 12 10.23 1.28 -0.03
N PRO A 13 10.67 0.56 1.02
CA PRO A 13 12.05 0.14 1.16
C PRO A 13 12.44 -0.90 0.09
N PRO A 14 13.74 -1.02 -0.22
CA PRO A 14 14.24 -2.06 -1.11
C PRO A 14 13.98 -3.47 -0.53
N GLY A 15 13.89 -4.47 -1.40
CA GLY A 15 13.63 -5.87 -1.01
C GLY A 15 12.18 -6.32 -1.25
N SER A 16 11.89 -7.57 -0.91
CA SER A 16 10.58 -8.21 -1.06
C SER A 16 9.66 -7.99 0.13
N SER A 17 10.13 -7.46 1.26
CA SER A 17 9.28 -7.10 2.40
C SER A 17 9.79 -5.87 3.13
N GLY A 18 8.93 -5.28 3.97
CA GLY A 18 9.30 -4.16 4.81
C GLY A 18 8.10 -3.36 5.30
N GLU A 19 8.38 -2.21 5.89
CA GLU A 19 7.35 -1.30 6.39
C GLU A 19 7.11 -0.14 5.42
N LEU A 20 5.85 0.04 5.04
CA LEU A 20 5.32 1.20 4.34
C LEU A 20 4.87 2.23 5.38
N SER A 21 5.34 3.46 5.25
CA SER A 21 4.87 4.57 6.07
C SER A 21 4.71 5.84 5.25
N GLY A 22 3.67 6.62 5.58
CA GLY A 22 3.38 7.87 4.91
C GLY A 22 1.93 8.32 5.10
N LYS A 23 1.69 9.64 5.14
CA LYS A 23 0.34 10.24 5.25
C LYS A 23 -0.50 9.69 6.41
N GLY A 24 0.15 9.34 7.52
CA GLY A 24 -0.48 8.79 8.73
C GLY A 24 -0.85 7.30 8.66
N VAL A 25 -0.48 6.61 7.57
CA VAL A 25 -0.66 5.17 7.41
C VAL A 25 0.66 4.46 7.72
N ALA A 26 0.57 3.37 8.48
CA ALA A 26 1.64 2.39 8.67
C ALA A 26 1.14 1.02 8.20
N ALA A 27 1.93 0.33 7.40
CA ALA A 27 1.61 -1.00 6.90
C ALA A 27 2.87 -1.83 6.68
N LEU A 28 2.76 -3.15 6.79
CA LEU A 28 3.79 -4.06 6.33
C LEU A 28 3.45 -4.49 4.91
N PHE A 29 4.47 -4.61 4.05
CA PHE A 29 4.30 -5.24 2.75
C PHE A 29 5.18 -6.48 2.64
N MET A 30 4.69 -7.45 1.87
CA MET A 30 5.45 -8.60 1.41
C MET A 30 5.13 -8.85 -0.06
N TRP A 31 6.15 -9.24 -0.82
CA TRP A 31 6.09 -9.54 -2.23
C TRP A 31 6.72 -10.91 -2.45
N ASP A 32 5.99 -11.82 -3.07
CA ASP A 32 6.46 -13.20 -3.35
C ASP A 32 7.46 -13.30 -4.52
N GLU A 33 8.08 -12.18 -4.89
CA GLU A 33 8.95 -11.95 -6.05
C GLU A 33 8.38 -12.37 -7.42
N LYS A 34 7.13 -12.84 -7.50
CA LYS A 34 6.45 -13.26 -8.73
C LYS A 34 5.31 -12.32 -9.08
N SER A 35 4.26 -12.30 -8.26
CA SER A 35 2.98 -11.71 -8.65
C SER A 35 2.18 -11.17 -7.47
N ASN A 36 2.33 -11.73 -6.28
CA ASN A 36 1.49 -11.39 -5.14
C ASN A 36 2.14 -10.33 -4.27
N LEU A 37 1.41 -9.23 -4.09
CA LEU A 37 1.69 -8.19 -3.11
C LEU A 37 0.68 -8.33 -1.95
N THR A 38 1.18 -8.63 -0.76
CA THR A 38 0.40 -8.58 0.48
C THR A 38 0.72 -7.30 1.20
N ILE A 39 -0.32 -6.53 1.56
CA ILE A 39 -0.20 -5.34 2.40
C ILE A 39 -1.02 -5.58 3.67
N GLN A 40 -0.37 -5.50 4.82
CA GLN A 40 -0.99 -5.60 6.13
C GLN A 40 -0.98 -4.23 6.79
N ILE A 41 -2.15 -3.62 6.96
CA ILE A 41 -2.26 -2.32 7.63
C ILE A 41 -2.05 -2.51 9.13
N THR A 42 -1.01 -1.90 9.69
CA THR A 42 -0.64 -1.98 11.11
C THR A 42 -1.04 -0.73 11.89
N GLY A 43 -1.27 0.39 11.19
CA GLY A 43 -1.76 1.63 11.79
C GLY A 43 -2.59 2.44 10.79
N LYS A 44 -3.80 2.83 11.21
CA LYS A 44 -4.71 3.70 10.44
C LYS A 44 -4.73 5.09 11.07
N PRO A 45 -4.71 6.19 10.28
CA PRO A 45 -4.99 7.51 10.82
C PRO A 45 -6.41 7.52 11.41
N ALA A 46 -6.57 8.00 12.64
CA ALA A 46 -7.86 8.06 13.35
C ALA A 46 -8.94 8.87 12.59
N ILE A 47 -8.53 9.72 11.65
CA ILE A 47 -9.37 10.64 10.87
C ILE A 47 -9.99 9.97 9.63
N VAL A 48 -9.48 8.82 9.19
CA VAL A 48 -9.96 8.15 7.96
C VAL A 48 -11.00 7.10 8.30
N SER A 49 -12.20 7.13 7.71
CA SER A 49 -13.21 6.07 7.92
C SER A 49 -12.78 4.76 7.27
N CYS A 50 -13.32 3.63 7.74
CA CYS A 50 -13.02 2.33 7.11
C CYS A 50 -13.53 2.27 5.66
N GLU A 51 -14.65 2.91 5.34
CA GLU A 51 -15.15 3.03 3.96
C GLU A 51 -14.20 3.82 3.06
N THR A 52 -13.68 4.95 3.54
CA THR A 52 -12.69 5.74 2.78
C THR A 52 -11.42 4.93 2.56
N ALA A 53 -10.92 4.24 3.60
CA ALA A 53 -9.77 3.37 3.46
C ALA A 53 -10.01 2.25 2.43
N ALA A 54 -11.17 1.57 2.50
CA ALA A 54 -11.53 0.52 1.55
C ALA A 54 -11.60 1.06 0.11
N LYS A 55 -12.23 2.22 -0.10
CA LYS A 55 -12.35 2.84 -1.43
C LYS A 55 -10.98 3.16 -2.04
N GLU A 56 -10.08 3.77 -1.27
CA GLU A 56 -8.74 4.11 -1.76
C GLU A 56 -7.89 2.85 -2.04
N ILE A 57 -7.99 1.81 -1.20
CA ILE A 57 -7.33 0.53 -1.44
C ILE A 57 -7.87 -0.13 -2.71
N THR A 58 -9.19 -0.20 -2.89
CA THR A 58 -9.82 -0.75 -4.09
C THR A 58 -9.41 0.03 -5.33
N LYS A 59 -9.36 1.36 -5.26
CA LYS A 59 -8.89 2.20 -6.37
C LYS A 59 -7.44 1.91 -6.73
N PHE A 60 -6.56 1.83 -5.73
CA PHE A 60 -5.15 1.47 -5.93
C PHE A 60 -5.00 0.10 -6.60
N VAL A 61 -5.75 -0.92 -6.15
CA VAL A 61 -5.73 -2.25 -6.75
C VAL A 61 -6.27 -2.23 -8.19
N GLY A 62 -7.34 -1.47 -8.46
CA GLY A 62 -7.88 -1.31 -9.81
C GLY A 62 -6.89 -0.66 -10.78
N GLU A 63 -6.13 0.35 -10.34
CA GLU A 63 -5.04 0.96 -11.11
C GLU A 63 -3.87 -0.01 -11.38
N CYS A 64 -3.81 -1.15 -10.69
CA CYS A 64 -2.83 -2.20 -10.90
C CYS A 64 -3.33 -3.35 -11.80
N GLN A 65 -4.63 -3.45 -12.06
CA GLN A 65 -5.21 -4.47 -12.97
C GLN A 65 -5.17 -4.06 -14.44
N VAL A 66 -5.03 -2.76 -14.74
CA VAL A 66 -4.87 -2.25 -16.10
C VAL A 66 -3.38 -2.02 -16.37
N SER A 67 -2.66 -3.08 -16.72
CA SER A 67 -1.31 -3.03 -17.29
C SER A 67 -1.07 -4.21 -18.21
#